data_AF-A0A521DJG0-F1
#
_entry.id   AF-A0A521DJG0-F1
#
_cell.length_a   1.000
_cell.length_b   1.000
_cell.length_c   1.000
_cell.angle_alpha   90.00
_cell.angle_beta   90.00
_cell.angle_gamma   90.00
#
_symmetry.space_group_name_H-M   'P 1'
#
loop_
_entity.id
_entity.type
_entity.pdbx_description
1 polymer ?
#
loop_
_entity_poly.entity_id
_entity_poly.type
_entity_poly.pdbx_seq_one_letter_code
_entity_poly.pdbx_strand_id
1 'polypeptide(L)'
;MTECAVLLDGFVTETGRAEHALAEVKRLIEAFGTLADQGLQIESDEKALEALVSEIDAEIRDLRAQQEQDRLERFAEIDELLAAITERLNEIQAMLDGGADLPPAPPDQVGALLAEAQRLGEERDQLLGEQMLLAAGTGDPGGRQAAIDARTVELAETARLLEENRQERALVAELQLANHAAQQELTATQRAALSAAGDLRSEAAAAGCDWAVDDGGEDPVDPGEDPVDPGEDPEDPEDPEDPEDPEDPEDPEDPEDPEDPEDPGGDSGGGSGR
;
A
#
# COMPACT_ATOMS: atom_id res chain seq x y z
N MET A 1 37.75 56.17 -27.66
CA MET A 1 38.05 54.79 -28.06
C MET A 1 37.89 54.71 -29.56
N THR A 2 38.72 53.94 -30.26
CA THR A 2 38.56 53.70 -31.71
C THR A 2 37.34 52.80 -31.92
N GLU A 3 36.64 52.96 -33.05
CA GLU A 3 35.46 52.17 -33.43
C GLU A 3 35.73 50.65 -33.34
N CYS A 4 36.90 50.21 -33.82
CA CYS A 4 37.35 48.82 -33.70
C CYS A 4 37.50 48.30 -32.26
N ALA A 5 37.79 49.16 -31.28
CA ALA A 5 37.91 48.75 -29.89
C ALA A 5 36.52 48.51 -29.25
N VAL A 6 35.51 49.28 -29.67
CA VAL A 6 34.13 49.10 -29.20
C VAL A 6 33.53 47.82 -29.79
N LEU A 7 33.76 47.56 -31.08
CA LEU A 7 33.29 46.33 -31.73
C LEU A 7 33.97 45.08 -31.16
N LEU A 8 35.26 45.16 -30.83
CA LEU A 8 35.98 44.06 -30.16
C LEU A 8 35.43 43.77 -28.77
N ASP A 9 35.16 44.80 -27.96
CA ASP A 9 34.57 44.65 -26.62
C ASP A 9 33.18 44.02 -26.68
N GLY A 10 32.35 44.46 -27.64
CA GLY A 10 31.06 43.84 -27.91
C GLY A 10 31.20 42.38 -28.32
N PHE A 11 32.10 42.07 -29.26
CA PHE A 11 32.33 40.70 -29.73
C PHE A 11 32.73 39.78 -28.58
N VAL A 12 33.72 40.18 -27.77
CA VAL A 12 34.18 39.42 -26.59
C VAL A 12 33.06 39.22 -25.57
N THR A 13 32.21 40.23 -25.39
CA THR A 13 31.05 40.15 -24.48
C THR A 13 30.03 39.13 -24.96
N GLU A 14 29.68 39.15 -26.24
CA GLU A 14 28.71 38.23 -26.85
C GLU A 14 29.26 36.79 -26.89
N THR A 15 30.53 36.58 -27.25
CA THR A 15 31.16 35.26 -27.19
C THR A 15 31.21 34.72 -25.76
N GLY A 16 31.55 35.57 -24.77
CA GLY A 16 31.53 35.18 -23.36
C GLY A 16 30.14 34.79 -22.87
N ARG A 17 29.08 35.47 -23.35
CA ARG A 17 27.68 35.10 -23.04
C ARG A 17 27.32 33.75 -23.64
N ALA A 18 27.73 33.48 -24.87
CA ALA A 18 27.50 32.18 -25.53
C ALA A 18 28.21 31.04 -24.79
N GLU A 19 29.47 31.22 -24.42
CA GLU A 19 30.25 30.23 -23.66
C GLU A 19 29.65 29.96 -22.29
N HIS A 20 29.19 31.00 -21.59
CA HIS A 20 28.50 30.85 -20.31
C HIS A 20 27.20 30.07 -20.44
N ALA A 21 26.37 30.40 -21.45
CA ALA A 21 25.13 29.68 -21.70
C ALA A 21 25.38 28.19 -22.01
N LEU A 22 26.40 27.88 -22.82
CA LEU A 22 26.81 26.50 -23.11
C LEU A 22 27.26 25.73 -21.86
N ALA A 23 28.04 26.39 -20.98
CA ALA A 23 28.48 25.78 -19.73
C ALA A 23 27.29 25.43 -18.82
N GLU A 24 26.28 26.30 -18.76
CA GLU A 24 25.10 26.05 -17.96
C GLU A 24 24.19 24.96 -18.55
N VAL A 25 24.04 24.90 -19.89
CA VAL A 25 23.35 23.78 -20.54
C VAL A 25 24.00 22.44 -20.19
N LYS A 26 25.33 22.34 -20.25
CA LYS A 26 26.05 21.11 -19.87
C LYS A 26 25.78 20.71 -18.41
N ARG A 27 25.78 21.67 -17.50
CA ARG A 27 25.44 21.45 -16.08
C ARG A 27 24.01 20.95 -15.92
N LEU A 28 23.06 21.50 -16.67
CA LEU A 28 21.66 21.08 -16.64
C LEU A 28 21.45 19.67 -17.19
N ILE A 29 22.19 19.28 -18.23
CA ILE A 29 22.17 17.91 -18.77
C ILE A 29 22.65 16.91 -17.71
N GLU A 30 23.74 17.21 -17.01
CA GLU A 30 24.22 16.36 -15.90
C GLU A 30 23.17 16.25 -14.79
N ALA A 31 22.54 17.37 -14.41
CA ALA A 31 21.48 17.38 -13.41
C ALA A 31 20.25 16.58 -13.86
N PHE A 32 19.89 16.64 -15.15
CA PHE A 32 18.78 15.86 -15.70
C PHE A 32 19.07 14.35 -15.61
N GLY A 33 20.29 13.92 -15.93
CA GLY A 33 20.71 12.52 -15.76
C GLY A 33 20.54 12.04 -14.31
N THR A 34 20.95 12.86 -13.33
CA THR A 34 20.76 12.51 -11.92
C THR A 34 19.28 12.44 -11.50
N LEU A 35 18.43 13.31 -12.03
CA LEU A 35 16.99 13.29 -11.76
C LEU A 35 16.32 12.07 -12.41
N ALA A 36 16.77 11.66 -13.60
CA ALA A 36 16.27 10.45 -14.25
C ALA A 36 16.61 9.19 -13.45
N ASP A 37 17.86 9.06 -12.98
CA ASP A 37 18.27 7.95 -12.11
C ASP A 37 17.46 7.93 -10.80
N GLN A 38 17.22 9.10 -10.21
CA GLN A 38 16.36 9.24 -9.03
C GLN A 38 14.91 8.82 -9.30
N GLY A 39 14.34 9.24 -10.43
CA GLY A 39 12.99 8.85 -10.83
C GLY A 39 12.83 7.33 -10.97
N LEU A 40 13.81 6.65 -11.58
CA LEU A 40 13.82 5.19 -11.68
C LEU A 40 13.91 4.50 -10.32
N GLN A 41 14.72 5.03 -9.41
CA GLN A 41 14.83 4.50 -8.05
C GLN A 41 13.50 4.66 -7.29
N ILE A 42 12.89 5.84 -7.37
CA ILE A 42 11.59 6.12 -6.75
C ILE A 42 10.52 5.18 -7.30
N GLU A 43 10.45 4.97 -8.62
CA GLU A 43 9.49 4.02 -9.21
C GLU A 43 9.71 2.58 -8.72
N SER A 44 10.98 2.16 -8.56
CA SER A 44 11.30 0.86 -7.99
C SER A 44 10.85 0.75 -6.53
N ASP A 45 11.05 1.81 -5.74
CA ASP A 45 10.67 1.86 -4.33
C ASP A 45 9.14 1.90 -4.18
N GLU A 46 8.43 2.61 -5.06
CA GLU A 46 6.96 2.63 -5.13
C GLU A 46 6.41 1.21 -5.30
N LYS A 47 6.91 0.46 -6.29
CA LYS A 47 6.49 -0.94 -6.54
C LYS A 47 6.78 -1.86 -5.35
N ALA A 48 7.91 -1.66 -4.69
CA ALA A 48 8.26 -2.43 -3.50
C ALA A 48 7.31 -2.14 -2.33
N LEU A 49 6.95 -0.87 -2.11
CA LEU A 49 6.01 -0.45 -1.08
C LEU A 49 4.58 -0.95 -1.38
N GLU A 50 4.14 -0.91 -2.65
CA GLU A 50 2.84 -1.47 -3.06
C GLU A 50 2.75 -2.98 -2.79
N ALA A 51 3.82 -3.71 -3.08
CA ALA A 51 3.89 -5.14 -2.77
C ALA A 51 3.79 -5.40 -1.26
N LEU A 52 4.48 -4.60 -0.43
CA LEU A 52 4.42 -4.70 1.03
C LEU A 52 3.02 -4.37 1.59
N VAL A 53 2.36 -3.34 1.06
CA VAL A 53 0.99 -2.99 1.45
C VAL A 53 0.04 -4.16 1.17
N SER A 54 0.15 -4.77 -0.01
CA SER A 54 -0.65 -5.94 -0.38
C SER A 54 -0.38 -7.15 0.52
N GLU A 55 0.89 -7.40 0.85
CA GLU A 55 1.30 -8.49 1.74
C GLU A 55 0.75 -8.30 3.16
N ILE A 56 0.91 -7.11 3.75
CA ILE A 56 0.42 -6.83 5.11
C ILE A 56 -1.11 -6.90 5.16
N ASP A 57 -1.81 -6.41 4.14
CA ASP A 57 -3.27 -6.52 4.08
C ASP A 57 -3.74 -7.99 4.03
N ALA A 58 -3.06 -8.83 3.23
CA ALA A 58 -3.32 -10.26 3.20
C ALA A 58 -3.09 -10.92 4.56
N GLU A 59 -2.00 -10.60 5.25
CA GLU A 59 -1.74 -11.11 6.60
C GLU A 59 -2.81 -10.68 7.61
N ILE A 60 -3.30 -9.44 7.55
CA ILE A 60 -4.38 -8.96 8.43
C ILE A 60 -5.67 -9.74 8.16
N ARG A 61 -6.00 -10.00 6.89
CA ARG A 61 -7.18 -10.80 6.52
C ARG A 61 -7.05 -12.22 7.05
N ASP A 62 -5.88 -12.85 6.91
CA ASP A 62 -5.64 -14.19 7.42
C ASP A 62 -5.71 -14.25 8.94
N LEU A 63 -5.12 -13.29 9.65
CA LEU A 63 -5.19 -13.22 11.12
C LEU A 63 -6.63 -13.07 11.62
N ARG A 64 -7.45 -12.26 10.94
CA ARG A 64 -8.88 -12.10 11.27
C ARG A 64 -9.66 -13.39 11.01
N ALA A 65 -9.39 -14.07 9.90
CA ALA A 65 -10.01 -15.36 9.60
C ALA A 65 -9.67 -16.41 10.67
N GLN A 66 -8.40 -16.47 11.09
CA GLN A 66 -7.98 -17.36 12.17
C GLN A 66 -8.58 -16.98 13.52
N GLN A 67 -8.73 -15.68 13.83
CA GLN A 67 -9.39 -15.23 15.06
C GLN A 67 -10.84 -15.68 15.11
N GLU A 68 -11.55 -15.62 13.99
CA GLU A 68 -12.93 -16.11 13.90
C GLU A 68 -12.99 -17.63 14.03
N GLN A 69 -12.06 -18.35 13.41
CA GLN A 69 -11.96 -19.81 13.57
C GLN A 69 -11.76 -20.19 15.04
N ASP A 70 -10.80 -19.59 15.73
CA ASP A 70 -10.57 -19.84 17.16
C ASP A 70 -11.78 -19.48 18.01
N ARG A 71 -12.53 -18.44 17.63
CA ARG A 71 -13.78 -18.06 18.29
C ARG A 71 -14.80 -19.19 18.18
N LEU A 72 -14.99 -19.74 16.98
CA LEU A 72 -15.92 -20.85 16.72
C LEU A 72 -15.49 -22.14 17.42
N GLU A 73 -14.20 -22.48 17.40
CA GLU A 73 -13.65 -23.63 18.11
C GLU A 73 -13.88 -23.51 19.61
N ARG A 74 -13.62 -22.33 20.18
CA ARG A 74 -13.86 -22.07 21.61
C ARG A 74 -15.35 -22.12 21.95
N PHE A 75 -16.22 -21.63 21.07
CA PHE A 75 -17.66 -21.77 21.22
C PHE A 75 -18.10 -23.23 21.32
N ALA A 76 -17.64 -24.08 20.41
CA ALA A 76 -17.96 -25.51 20.42
C ALA A 76 -17.45 -26.20 21.69
N GLU A 77 -16.23 -25.87 22.14
CA GLU A 77 -15.68 -26.40 23.39
C GLU A 77 -16.53 -25.99 24.61
N ILE A 78 -16.98 -24.73 24.67
CA ILE A 78 -17.85 -24.26 25.75
C ILE A 78 -19.18 -25.02 25.76
N ASP A 79 -19.79 -25.26 24.59
CA ASP A 79 -21.05 -26.00 24.49
C ASP A 79 -20.89 -27.45 25.01
N GLU A 80 -19.80 -28.13 24.67
CA GLU A 80 -19.48 -29.46 25.20
C GLU A 80 -19.29 -29.46 26.73
N LEU A 81 -18.55 -28.47 27.26
CA LEU A 81 -18.33 -28.32 28.70
C LEU A 81 -19.64 -28.04 29.46
N LEU A 82 -20.50 -27.18 28.93
CA LEU A 82 -21.79 -26.87 29.52
C LEU A 82 -22.71 -28.10 29.54
N ALA A 83 -22.69 -28.92 28.48
CA ALA A 83 -23.43 -30.19 28.45
C ALA A 83 -22.93 -31.16 29.52
N ALA A 84 -21.61 -31.34 29.64
CA ALA A 84 -21.00 -32.21 30.64
C ALA A 84 -21.29 -31.74 32.09
N ILE A 85 -21.20 -30.43 32.35
CA ILE A 85 -21.56 -29.86 33.66
C ILE A 85 -23.03 -30.10 33.98
N THR A 86 -23.92 -29.93 33.00
CA THR A 86 -25.36 -30.14 33.17
C THR A 86 -25.66 -31.60 33.51
N GLU A 87 -25.05 -32.55 32.80
CA GLU A 87 -25.17 -33.98 33.10
C GLU A 87 -24.68 -34.29 34.52
N ARG A 88 -23.50 -33.78 34.90
CA ARG A 88 -22.93 -34.01 36.22
C ARG A 88 -23.78 -33.43 37.36
N LEU A 89 -24.35 -32.25 37.16
CA LEU A 89 -25.29 -31.65 38.12
C LEU A 89 -26.55 -32.50 38.28
N ASN A 90 -27.09 -33.05 37.19
CA ASN A 90 -28.25 -33.95 37.23
C ASN A 90 -27.93 -35.26 37.98
N GLU A 91 -26.75 -35.84 37.77
CA GLU A 91 -26.28 -37.01 38.53
C GLU A 91 -26.19 -36.72 40.03
N ILE A 92 -25.59 -35.58 40.39
CA ILE A 92 -25.48 -35.15 41.80
C ILE A 92 -26.88 -35.00 42.41
N GLN A 93 -27.81 -34.38 41.70
CA GLN A 93 -29.19 -34.23 42.16
C GLN A 93 -29.87 -35.60 42.36
N ALA A 94 -29.71 -36.53 41.42
CA ALA A 94 -30.25 -37.88 41.53
C ALA A 94 -29.68 -38.66 42.73
N MET A 95 -28.39 -38.49 43.03
CA MET A 95 -27.74 -39.07 44.21
C MET A 95 -28.27 -38.45 45.51
N LEU A 96 -28.54 -37.14 45.54
CA LEU A 96 -29.05 -36.44 46.71
C LEU A 96 -30.52 -36.78 47.02
N ASP A 97 -31.36 -36.83 45.99
CA ASP A 97 -32.80 -37.06 46.16
C ASP A 97 -33.16 -38.53 46.41
N GLY A 98 -32.23 -39.46 46.15
CA GLY A 98 -32.51 -40.89 46.18
C GLY A 98 -33.52 -41.24 45.09
N GLY A 99 -33.07 -41.12 43.82
CA GLY A 99 -33.89 -41.35 42.63
C GLY A 99 -34.68 -42.66 42.63
N ALA A 100 -35.60 -42.83 41.68
CA ALA A 100 -36.59 -43.91 41.67
C ALA A 100 -36.02 -45.33 41.92
N ASP A 101 -34.78 -45.59 41.49
CA ASP A 101 -34.08 -46.88 41.61
C ASP A 101 -32.76 -46.81 42.43
N LEU A 102 -32.42 -45.67 43.03
CA LEU A 102 -31.15 -45.48 43.75
C LEU A 102 -31.39 -45.01 45.18
N PRO A 103 -30.80 -45.68 46.20
CA PRO A 103 -30.87 -45.18 47.57
C PRO A 103 -30.17 -43.82 47.67
N PRO A 104 -30.68 -42.90 48.51
CA PRO A 104 -30.07 -41.59 48.69
C PRO A 104 -28.63 -41.71 49.18
N ALA A 105 -27.80 -40.74 48.79
CA ALA A 105 -26.40 -40.68 49.16
C ALA A 105 -26.23 -40.77 50.69
N PRO A 106 -25.22 -41.50 51.18
CA PRO A 106 -25.00 -41.64 52.60
C PRO A 106 -24.60 -40.29 53.22
N PRO A 107 -24.93 -40.03 54.51
CA PRO A 107 -24.81 -38.70 55.12
C PRO A 107 -23.40 -38.10 55.09
N ASP A 108 -22.38 -38.95 55.06
CA ASP A 108 -20.97 -38.59 54.99
C ASP A 108 -20.55 -38.08 53.60
N GLN A 109 -21.30 -38.37 52.54
CA GLN A 109 -21.02 -37.95 51.15
C GLN A 109 -21.79 -36.71 50.71
N VAL A 110 -22.94 -36.40 51.34
CA VAL A 110 -23.81 -35.27 50.99
C VAL A 110 -23.05 -33.93 50.95
N GLY A 111 -22.18 -33.67 51.93
CA GLY A 111 -21.40 -32.43 51.98
C GLY A 111 -20.42 -32.29 50.81
N ALA A 112 -19.82 -33.39 50.35
CA ALA A 112 -18.90 -33.38 49.21
C ALA A 112 -19.65 -33.14 47.89
N LEU A 113 -20.81 -33.79 47.72
CA LEU A 113 -21.67 -33.61 46.54
C LEU A 113 -22.18 -32.17 46.41
N LEU A 114 -22.61 -31.55 47.51
CA LEU A 114 -23.03 -30.14 47.51
C LEU A 114 -21.88 -29.19 47.17
N ALA A 115 -20.68 -29.44 47.70
CA ALA A 115 -19.51 -28.64 47.38
C ALA A 115 -19.07 -28.80 45.91
N GLU A 116 -19.25 -30.00 45.33
CA GLU A 116 -19.03 -30.25 43.91
C GLU A 116 -20.05 -29.50 43.05
N ALA A 117 -21.35 -29.61 43.36
CA ALA A 117 -22.41 -28.92 42.65
C ALA A 117 -22.23 -27.39 42.65
N GLN A 118 -21.78 -26.82 43.77
CA GLN A 118 -21.51 -25.38 43.85
C GLN A 118 -20.35 -24.98 42.92
N ARG A 119 -19.24 -25.74 42.92
CA ARG A 119 -18.10 -25.47 42.01
C ARG A 119 -18.50 -25.57 40.54
N LEU A 120 -19.28 -26.59 40.18
CA LEU A 120 -19.81 -26.77 38.83
C LEU A 120 -20.76 -25.64 38.43
N GLY A 121 -21.56 -25.11 39.37
CA GLY A 121 -22.41 -23.94 39.14
C GLY A 121 -21.60 -22.67 38.84
N GLU A 122 -20.53 -22.43 39.61
CA GLU A 122 -19.61 -21.31 39.39
C GLU A 122 -18.90 -21.42 38.04
N GLU A 123 -18.42 -22.61 37.68
CA GLU A 123 -17.78 -22.90 36.39
C GLU A 123 -18.74 -22.70 35.21
N ARG A 124 -19.98 -23.19 35.33
CA ARG A 124 -21.03 -22.97 34.32
C ARG A 124 -21.30 -21.47 34.10
N ASP A 125 -21.45 -20.71 35.18
CA ASP A 125 -21.73 -19.28 35.08
C ASP A 125 -20.53 -18.52 34.46
N GLN A 126 -19.30 -18.96 34.72
CA GLN A 126 -18.09 -18.45 34.05
C GLN A 126 -18.09 -18.74 32.54
N LEU A 127 -18.39 -19.99 32.15
CA LEU A 127 -18.45 -20.41 30.75
C LEU A 127 -19.55 -19.67 29.97
N LEU A 128 -20.73 -19.47 30.57
CA LEU A 128 -21.80 -18.67 29.97
C LEU A 128 -21.38 -17.20 29.78
N GLY A 129 -20.63 -16.65 30.73
CA GLY A 129 -20.05 -15.31 30.60
C GLY A 129 -19.07 -15.21 29.44
N GLU A 130 -18.21 -16.23 29.27
CA GLU A 130 -17.28 -16.32 28.15
C GLU A 130 -18.02 -16.47 26.80
N GLN A 131 -19.04 -17.33 26.74
CA GLN A 131 -19.87 -17.50 25.56
C GLN A 131 -20.52 -16.18 25.10
N MET A 132 -20.99 -15.37 26.07
CA MET A 132 -21.55 -14.04 25.78
C MET A 132 -20.50 -13.08 25.19
N LEU A 133 -19.28 -13.10 25.73
CA LEU A 133 -18.17 -12.29 25.24
C LEU A 133 -17.79 -12.68 23.81
N LEU A 134 -17.67 -13.98 23.54
CA LEU A 134 -17.41 -14.50 22.21
C LEU A 134 -18.57 -14.13 21.26
N ALA A 135 -19.84 -14.21 21.71
CA ALA A 135 -21.01 -13.87 20.89
C ALA A 135 -21.05 -12.40 20.50
N ALA A 136 -20.64 -11.52 21.42
CA ALA A 136 -20.50 -10.10 21.17
C ALA A 136 -19.30 -9.75 20.26
N GLY A 137 -18.48 -10.73 19.87
CA GLY A 137 -17.23 -10.51 19.15
C GLY A 137 -16.15 -9.85 20.01
N THR A 138 -16.38 -9.75 21.31
CA THR A 138 -15.47 -9.14 22.28
C THR A 138 -14.78 -10.26 23.06
N GLY A 139 -13.83 -10.93 22.41
CA GLY A 139 -13.04 -12.01 22.99
C GLY A 139 -11.87 -12.33 22.08
N ASP A 140 -10.71 -12.68 22.65
CA ASP A 140 -9.51 -13.03 21.90
C ASP A 140 -8.96 -14.37 22.39
N PRO A 141 -9.70 -15.48 22.20
CA PRO A 141 -9.29 -16.80 22.69
C PRO A 141 -7.93 -17.24 22.12
N GLY A 142 -7.60 -16.78 20.92
CA GLY A 142 -6.32 -17.06 20.26
C GLY A 142 -5.21 -16.03 20.50
N GLY A 143 -5.46 -14.94 21.23
CA GLY A 143 -4.46 -13.90 21.46
C GLY A 143 -4.00 -13.15 20.19
N ARG A 144 -4.81 -13.14 19.12
CA ARG A 144 -4.45 -12.57 17.81
C ARG A 144 -4.73 -11.08 17.69
N GLN A 145 -5.56 -10.49 18.55
CA GLN A 145 -5.93 -9.09 18.42
C GLN A 145 -4.71 -8.17 18.45
N ALA A 146 -3.74 -8.45 19.33
CA ALA A 146 -2.51 -7.68 19.41
C ALA A 146 -1.67 -7.76 18.12
N ALA A 147 -1.67 -8.90 17.43
CA ALA A 147 -0.99 -9.07 16.14
C ALA A 147 -1.71 -8.30 15.01
N ILE A 148 -3.05 -8.35 14.99
CA ILE A 148 -3.88 -7.59 14.05
C ILE A 148 -3.64 -6.08 14.23
N ASP A 149 -3.65 -5.60 15.48
CA ASP A 149 -3.41 -4.20 15.80
C ASP A 149 -2.00 -3.77 15.35
N ALA A 150 -0.98 -4.59 15.63
CA ALA A 150 0.40 -4.34 15.23
C ALA A 150 0.55 -4.24 13.70
N ARG A 151 0.00 -5.20 12.95
CA ARG A 151 0.04 -5.18 11.48
C ARG A 151 -0.78 -4.03 10.90
N THR A 152 -1.89 -3.65 11.52
CA THR A 152 -2.68 -2.49 11.09
C THR A 152 -1.89 -1.18 11.22
N VAL A 153 -1.08 -1.03 12.28
CA VAL A 153 -0.17 0.12 12.43
C VAL A 153 0.91 0.11 11.34
N GLU A 154 1.51 -1.05 11.09
CA GLU A 154 2.54 -1.22 10.05
C GLU A 154 2.00 -0.93 8.65
N LEU A 155 0.76 -1.36 8.35
CA LEU A 155 0.06 -1.05 7.11
C LEU A 155 -0.11 0.47 6.94
N ALA A 156 -0.53 1.17 7.99
CA ALA A 156 -0.71 2.62 7.96
C ALA A 156 0.61 3.37 7.77
N GLU A 157 1.70 2.90 8.40
CA GLU A 157 3.03 3.47 8.21
C GLU A 157 3.55 3.25 6.78
N THR A 158 3.37 2.05 6.24
CA THR A 158 3.81 1.69 4.88
C THR A 158 3.01 2.46 3.83
N ALA A 159 1.69 2.59 4.01
CA ALA A 159 0.84 3.40 3.13
C ALA A 159 1.23 4.89 3.15
N ARG A 160 1.66 5.41 4.31
CA ARG A 160 2.17 6.79 4.41
C ARG A 160 3.47 6.96 3.61
N LEU A 161 4.39 5.99 3.69
CA LEU A 161 5.64 6.02 2.93
C LEU A 161 5.38 5.93 1.42
N LEU A 162 4.42 5.10 0.99
CA LEU A 162 4.01 5.01 -0.41
C LEU A 162 3.50 6.35 -0.94
N GLU A 163 2.67 7.04 -0.17
CA GLU A 163 2.18 8.37 -0.54
C GLU A 163 3.30 9.43 -0.59
N GLU A 164 4.23 9.39 0.37
CA GLU A 164 5.43 10.26 0.37
C GLU A 164 6.28 10.01 -0.90
N ASN A 165 6.47 8.74 -1.27
CA ASN A 165 7.21 8.36 -2.47
C ASN A 165 6.53 8.81 -3.78
N ARG A 166 5.20 8.72 -3.86
CA ARG A 166 4.41 9.26 -4.98
C ARG A 166 4.53 10.78 -5.11
N GLN A 167 4.57 11.49 -3.98
CA GLN A 167 4.80 12.94 -3.97
C GLN A 167 6.22 13.29 -4.44
N GLU A 168 7.23 12.52 -4.01
CA GLU A 168 8.61 12.69 -4.49
C GLU A 168 8.71 12.44 -6.00
N ARG A 169 8.03 11.41 -6.53
CA ARG A 169 7.96 11.13 -7.97
C ARG A 169 7.38 12.30 -8.74
N ALA A 170 6.28 12.88 -8.26
CA ALA A 170 5.67 14.05 -8.88
C ALA A 170 6.61 15.25 -8.89
N LEU A 171 7.32 15.49 -7.78
CA LEU A 171 8.31 16.57 -7.68
C LEU A 171 9.50 16.36 -8.63
N VAL A 172 9.98 15.13 -8.79
CA VAL A 172 11.05 14.81 -9.76
C VAL A 172 10.58 15.09 -11.19
N ALA A 173 9.35 14.72 -11.54
CA ALA A 173 8.77 15.01 -12.86
C ALA A 173 8.66 16.53 -13.12
N GLU A 174 8.23 17.32 -12.13
CA GLU A 174 8.20 18.78 -12.23
C GLU A 174 9.61 19.36 -12.42
N LEU A 175 10.60 18.86 -11.70
CA LEU A 175 12.00 19.29 -11.83
C LEU A 175 12.58 18.93 -13.20
N GLN A 176 12.24 17.78 -13.76
CA GLN A 176 12.64 17.38 -15.11
C GLN A 176 12.08 18.34 -16.15
N LEU A 177 10.80 18.70 -16.06
CA LEU A 177 10.16 19.67 -16.96
C LEU A 177 10.81 21.06 -16.84
N ALA A 178 11.06 21.52 -15.60
CA ALA A 178 11.72 22.79 -15.36
C ALA A 178 13.15 22.82 -15.90
N ASN A 179 13.90 21.72 -15.76
CA ASN A 179 15.24 21.57 -16.30
C ASN A 179 15.21 21.65 -17.84
N HIS A 180 14.30 20.92 -18.49
CA HIS A 180 14.14 20.96 -19.95
C HIS A 180 13.82 22.39 -20.44
N ALA A 181 12.88 23.08 -19.79
CA ALA A 181 12.56 24.47 -20.13
C ALA A 181 13.77 25.41 -19.99
N ALA A 182 14.57 25.26 -18.92
CA ALA A 182 15.79 26.04 -18.73
C ALA A 182 16.86 25.76 -19.80
N GLN A 183 17.01 24.49 -20.22
CA GLN A 183 17.90 24.13 -21.31
C GLN A 183 17.49 24.80 -22.63
N GLN A 184 16.19 24.83 -22.95
CA GLN A 184 15.68 25.52 -24.14
C GLN A 184 15.99 27.02 -24.12
N GLU A 185 15.78 27.68 -22.98
CA GLU A 185 16.06 29.12 -22.82
C GLU A 185 17.55 29.44 -22.95
N LEU A 186 18.42 28.63 -22.33
CA LEU A 186 19.87 28.82 -22.43
C LEU A 186 20.39 28.53 -23.83
N THR A 187 19.84 27.53 -24.51
CA THR A 187 20.18 27.23 -25.91
C THR A 187 19.75 28.38 -26.83
N ALA A 188 18.58 28.97 -26.60
CA ALA A 188 18.13 30.17 -27.32
C ALA A 188 19.05 31.36 -27.04
N THR A 189 19.47 31.56 -25.79
CA THR A 189 20.42 32.61 -25.38
C THR A 189 21.78 32.43 -26.04
N GLN A 190 22.30 31.19 -26.07
CA GLN A 190 23.56 30.85 -26.74
C GLN A 190 23.48 31.19 -28.22
N ARG A 191 22.42 30.75 -28.91
CA ARG A 191 22.20 31.03 -30.34
C ARG A 191 22.13 32.53 -30.63
N ALA A 192 21.39 33.28 -29.81
CA ALA A 192 21.28 34.73 -29.96
C ALA A 192 22.63 35.43 -29.77
N ALA A 193 23.42 35.01 -28.77
CA ALA A 193 24.74 35.56 -28.49
C ALA A 193 25.75 35.24 -29.61
N LEU A 194 25.73 34.01 -30.15
CA LEU A 194 26.57 33.64 -31.30
C LEU A 194 26.19 34.44 -32.56
N SER A 195 24.89 34.65 -32.81
CA SER A 195 24.42 35.50 -33.90
C SER A 195 24.92 36.94 -33.75
N ALA A 196 24.77 37.53 -32.56
CA ALA A 196 25.23 38.89 -32.28
C ALA A 196 26.75 39.04 -32.40
N ALA A 197 27.51 38.05 -31.94
CA ALA A 197 28.96 38.00 -32.15
C ALA A 197 29.32 37.94 -33.65
N GLY A 198 28.59 37.15 -34.43
CA GLY A 198 28.75 37.07 -35.90
C GLY A 198 28.49 38.41 -36.60
N ASP A 199 27.44 39.12 -36.19
CA ASP A 199 27.09 40.45 -36.71
C ASP A 199 28.20 41.47 -36.38
N LEU A 200 28.68 41.50 -35.14
CA LEU A 200 29.76 42.39 -34.69
C LEU A 200 31.08 42.11 -35.41
N ARG A 201 31.42 40.83 -35.66
CA ARG A 201 32.60 40.46 -36.45
C ARG A 201 32.46 40.95 -37.88
N SER A 202 31.28 40.80 -38.48
CA SER A 202 31.00 41.26 -39.85
C SER A 202 31.07 42.79 -39.97
N GLU A 203 30.55 43.53 -38.99
CA GLU A 203 30.66 44.99 -38.90
C GLU A 203 32.11 45.44 -38.74
N ALA A 204 32.88 44.77 -37.87
CA ALA A 204 34.30 45.05 -37.67
C ALA A 204 35.13 44.79 -38.94
N ALA A 205 34.83 43.74 -39.70
CA ALA A 205 35.47 43.48 -40.98
C ALA A 205 35.17 44.60 -41.99
N ALA A 206 33.93 45.08 -42.05
CA ALA A 206 33.54 46.20 -42.92
C ALA A 206 34.22 47.52 -42.52
N ALA A 207 34.48 47.72 -41.22
CA ALA A 207 35.22 48.86 -40.69
C ALA A 207 36.76 48.76 -40.88
N GLY A 208 37.26 47.65 -41.43
CA GLY A 208 38.69 47.42 -41.63
C GLY A 208 39.45 47.12 -40.35
N CYS A 209 38.78 46.57 -39.34
CA CYS A 209 39.41 46.18 -38.08
C CYS A 209 40.21 44.89 -38.27
N ASP A 210 41.53 44.97 -38.06
CA ASP A 210 42.50 43.89 -38.32
C ASP A 210 42.11 42.54 -37.70
N TRP A 211 41.57 42.56 -36.47
CA TRP A 211 41.14 41.35 -35.74
C TRP A 211 39.98 40.59 -36.39
N ALA A 212 39.17 41.25 -37.22
CA ALA A 212 37.99 40.67 -37.84
C ALA A 212 38.29 40.06 -39.22
N VAL A 213 39.41 40.45 -39.85
CA VAL A 213 39.79 40.07 -41.23
C VAL A 213 40.85 38.96 -41.25
N ASP A 214 41.45 38.62 -40.10
CA ASP A 214 42.37 37.49 -40.02
C ASP A 214 41.60 36.17 -40.10
N ASP A 215 41.49 35.66 -41.32
CA ASP A 215 40.91 34.38 -41.75
C ASP A 215 41.84 33.19 -41.42
N GLY A 216 42.63 33.31 -40.35
CA GLY A 216 43.72 32.40 -39.99
C GLY A 216 43.34 31.26 -39.04
N GLY A 217 42.08 31.15 -38.63
CA GLY A 217 41.62 30.12 -37.71
C GLY A 217 40.21 29.70 -38.07
N GLU A 218 40.12 28.48 -38.62
CA GLU A 218 38.96 27.59 -38.79
C GLU A 218 37.60 28.26 -38.56
N ASP A 219 36.78 28.31 -39.64
CA ASP A 219 35.35 28.61 -39.58
C ASP A 219 34.78 28.12 -38.24
N PRO A 220 34.07 28.98 -37.47
CA PRO A 220 33.48 28.55 -36.22
C PRO A 220 32.71 27.28 -36.54
N VAL A 221 33.18 26.16 -35.98
CA VAL A 221 32.62 24.84 -36.23
C VAL A 221 31.13 25.03 -36.09
N ASP A 222 30.42 24.90 -37.21
CA ASP A 222 28.97 24.81 -37.21
C ASP A 222 28.66 23.85 -36.07
N PRO A 223 27.92 24.24 -35.02
CA PRO A 223 27.39 23.28 -34.08
C PRO A 223 26.30 22.46 -34.80
N GLY A 224 26.63 21.94 -35.98
CA GLY A 224 25.94 20.92 -36.74
C GLY A 224 26.25 19.59 -36.09
N GLU A 225 25.90 19.48 -34.81
CA GLU A 225 25.06 18.41 -34.37
C GLU A 225 23.94 19.14 -33.62
N ASP A 226 22.73 19.14 -34.19
CA ASP A 226 21.52 19.34 -33.39
C ASP A 226 21.76 18.58 -32.07
N PRO A 227 21.43 19.15 -30.90
CA PRO A 227 21.49 18.38 -29.67
C PRO A 227 20.82 17.05 -29.98
N VAL A 228 21.58 15.96 -29.84
CA VAL A 228 21.06 14.62 -30.08
C VAL A 228 19.78 14.58 -29.28
N ASP A 229 18.65 14.57 -29.99
CA ASP A 229 17.33 14.41 -29.42
C ASP A 229 17.49 13.22 -28.46
N PRO A 230 17.40 13.42 -27.13
CA PRO A 230 17.82 12.42 -26.17
C PRO A 230 16.82 11.28 -26.16
N GLY A 231 16.88 10.43 -27.19
CA GLY A 231 15.89 9.41 -27.45
C GLY A 231 14.56 10.03 -27.88
N GLU A 232 13.86 9.26 -28.70
CA GLU A 232 12.43 9.40 -28.94
C GLU A 232 11.72 9.85 -27.66
N ASP A 233 10.89 10.90 -27.77
CA ASP A 233 9.83 11.22 -26.81
C ASP A 233 9.32 9.87 -26.27
N PRO A 234 9.37 9.60 -24.95
CA PRO A 234 8.81 8.36 -24.44
C PRO A 234 7.40 8.30 -25.02
N GLU A 235 7.10 7.27 -25.82
CA GLU A 235 5.76 7.11 -26.38
C GLU A 235 4.80 7.33 -25.23
N ASP A 236 3.95 8.36 -25.35
CA ASP A 236 2.93 8.69 -24.35
C ASP A 236 2.29 7.34 -24.01
N PRO A 237 2.39 6.87 -22.75
CA PRO A 237 1.89 5.55 -22.41
C PRO A 237 0.46 5.49 -22.91
N GLU A 238 0.15 4.52 -23.78
CA GLU A 238 -1.21 4.36 -24.28
C GLU A 238 -2.13 4.41 -23.07
N ASP A 239 -3.10 5.33 -23.10
CA ASP A 239 -4.11 5.45 -22.04
C ASP A 239 -4.60 4.02 -21.79
N PRO A 240 -4.43 3.48 -20.57
CA PRO A 240 -4.84 2.12 -20.29
C PRO A 240 -6.29 1.99 -20.75
N GLU A 241 -6.58 0.99 -21.60
CA GLU A 241 -7.96 0.73 -22.00
C GLU A 241 -8.79 0.69 -20.72
N ASP A 242 -9.84 1.51 -20.68
CA ASP A 242 -10.79 1.52 -19.57
C ASP A 242 -11.13 0.05 -19.29
N PRO A 243 -10.89 -0.46 -18.07
CA PRO A 243 -11.18 -1.84 -17.76
C PRO A 243 -12.63 -2.11 -18.15
N GLU A 244 -12.85 -3.17 -18.92
CA GLU A 244 -14.22 -3.59 -19.25
C GLU A 244 -15.01 -3.64 -17.94
N ASP A 245 -16.17 -2.95 -17.94
CA ASP A 245 -17.07 -2.97 -16.79
C ASP A 245 -17.26 -4.44 -16.39
N PRO A 246 -16.96 -4.82 -15.14
CA PRO A 246 -17.12 -6.20 -14.71
C PRO A 246 -18.54 -6.63 -15.02
N GLU A 247 -18.69 -7.80 -15.66
CA GLU A 247 -20.01 -8.37 -15.88
C GLU A 247 -20.77 -8.38 -14.55
N ASP A 248 -21.99 -7.85 -14.56
CA ASP A 248 -22.87 -7.87 -13.38
C ASP A 248 -22.88 -9.30 -12.84
N PRO A 249 -22.57 -9.51 -11.54
CA PRO A 249 -22.59 -10.84 -10.96
C PRO A 249 -23.97 -11.45 -11.19
N GLU A 250 -24.00 -12.70 -11.66
CA GLU A 250 -25.26 -13.44 -11.79
C GLU A 250 -25.97 -13.42 -10.44
N ASP A 251 -27.27 -13.07 -10.45
CA ASP A 251 -28.10 -13.09 -9.26
C ASP A 251 -27.95 -14.47 -8.59
N PRO A 252 -27.61 -14.53 -7.29
CA PRO A 252 -27.48 -15.80 -6.60
C PRO A 252 -28.79 -16.57 -6.72
N GLU A 253 -28.70 -17.85 -7.07
CA GLU A 253 -29.86 -18.74 -7.08
C GLU A 253 -30.52 -18.71 -5.69
N ASP A 254 -31.84 -18.53 -5.67
CA ASP A 254 -32.63 -18.56 -4.44
C ASP A 254 -32.34 -19.88 -3.71
N PRO A 255 -31.95 -19.84 -2.42
CA PRO A 255 -31.68 -21.04 -1.66
C PRO A 255 -32.92 -21.94 -1.65
N GLU A 256 -32.74 -23.22 -1.93
CA GLU A 256 -33.82 -24.20 -1.80
C GLU A 256 -34.39 -24.16 -0.38
N ASP A 257 -35.72 -24.10 -0.27
CA ASP A 257 -36.44 -24.12 1.00
C ASP A 257 -36.00 -25.36 1.80
N PRO A 258 -35.59 -25.20 3.07
CA PRO A 258 -35.16 -26.33 3.88
C PRO A 258 -36.31 -27.34 4.02
N GLU A 259 -36.00 -28.62 3.81
CA GLU A 259 -36.95 -29.70 4.05
C GLU A 259 -37.44 -29.66 5.50
N ASP A 260 -38.76 -29.70 5.66
CA ASP A 260 -39.45 -29.66 6.95
C ASP A 260 -38.97 -30.86 7.80
N PRO A 261 -38.45 -30.64 9.03
CA PRO A 261 -37.93 -31.72 9.84
C PRO A 261 -39.02 -32.75 10.12
N GLU A 262 -38.73 -34.02 9.81
CA GLU A 262 -39.62 -35.13 10.14
C GLU A 262 -39.88 -35.15 11.66
N ASP A 263 -41.15 -34.96 12.02
CA ASP A 263 -41.66 -35.05 13.38
C ASP A 263 -41.25 -36.40 14.00
N PRO A 264 -40.42 -36.42 15.05
CA PRO A 264 -40.07 -37.66 15.75
C PRO A 264 -41.30 -38.13 16.53
N GLY A 265 -42.17 -38.83 15.80
CA GLY A 265 -43.40 -39.43 16.30
C GLY A 265 -43.13 -40.25 17.55
N GLY A 266 -43.63 -39.72 18.66
CA GLY A 266 -43.49 -40.26 20.00
C GLY A 266 -43.88 -41.74 20.07
N ASP A 267 -42.91 -42.53 20.51
CA ASP A 267 -43.09 -43.82 21.14
C ASP A 267 -44.07 -43.70 22.31
N SER A 268 -45.35 -43.95 22.03
CA SER A 268 -46.39 -44.10 23.02
C SER A 268 -46.64 -45.58 23.24
N GLY A 269 -45.76 -46.19 24.02
CA GLY A 269 -45.96 -47.49 24.63
C GLY A 269 -47.26 -47.52 25.44
N GLY A 270 -48.31 -48.10 24.86
CA GLY A 270 -49.58 -48.39 25.51
C GLY A 270 -49.77 -49.89 25.69
N GLY A 271 -49.19 -50.44 26.77
CA GLY A 271 -49.49 -51.80 27.21
C GLY A 271 -50.95 -51.94 27.66
N SER A 272 -51.57 -53.05 27.28
CA SER A 272 -52.68 -53.65 28.03
C SER A 272 -52.78 -55.12 27.67
N GLY A 273 -52.17 -55.95 28.49
CA GLY A 273 -52.42 -57.39 28.52
C GLY A 273 -53.83 -57.68 29.05
N ARG A 274 -54.49 -58.62 28.39
CA ARG A 274 -55.41 -59.61 28.96
C ARG A 274 -55.25 -60.92 28.21
#